data_AF-A0A3D5ACI2-F1
#
_entry.id   AF-A0A3D5ACI2-F1
#
_cell.length_a   1.000
_cell.length_b   1.000
_cell.length_c   1.000
_cell.angle_alpha   90.00
_cell.angle_beta   90.00
_cell.angle_gamma   90.00
#
_symmetry.space_group_name_H-M   'P 1'
#
loop_
_entity.id
_entity.type
_entity.pdbx_description
1 polymer ?
#
loop_
_entity_poly.entity_id
_entity_poly.type
_entity_poly.pdbx_seq_one_letter_code
_entity_poly.pdbx_strand_id
1 'polypeptide(L)'
;MTTLLPKTALKNATLTRSRGRMPYVPKAIVDKRPKDRYYSLLVPSEKDISPFISVLHGTRNDVLRINFVCMAVYECYLYAFGLPSNFPKQQIIVLGEDRVKYIPCRSCYYGGKHLYEYELTVPASTEREEYQQRIINDFNQHFQLDAKVEKLSIVKESRPIGKHGKSVELIWD
;
A
#
# COMPACT_ATOMS: atom_id res chain seq x y z
N MET A 1 -15.84 39.10 -11.87
CA MET A 1 -14.37 38.99 -11.75
C MET A 1 -14.05 37.61 -11.23
N THR A 2 -13.52 36.74 -12.09
CA THR A 2 -13.16 35.36 -11.76
C THR A 2 -11.70 35.34 -11.34
N THR A 3 -11.44 35.09 -10.06
CA THR A 3 -10.10 34.90 -9.51
C THR A 3 -9.53 33.59 -10.06
N LEU A 4 -8.54 33.71 -10.95
CA LEU A 4 -7.77 32.56 -11.45
C LEU A 4 -6.92 32.00 -10.32
N LEU A 5 -7.14 30.73 -9.97
CA LEU A 5 -6.26 29.99 -9.07
C LEU A 5 -4.84 29.95 -9.65
N PRO A 6 -3.79 30.10 -8.83
CA PRO A 6 -2.42 30.04 -9.31
C PRO A 6 -2.16 28.64 -9.86
N LYS A 7 -1.55 28.58 -11.06
CA LYS A 7 -1.00 27.34 -11.61
C LYS A 7 0.06 26.83 -10.65
N THR A 8 -0.31 25.90 -9.78
CA THR A 8 0.64 25.05 -9.08
C THR A 8 1.43 24.33 -10.17
N ALA A 9 2.67 24.77 -10.37
CA ALA A 9 3.63 24.01 -11.14
C ALA A 9 3.68 22.64 -10.48
N LEU A 10 3.14 21.61 -11.14
CA LEU A 10 3.42 20.23 -10.80
C LEU A 10 4.94 20.16 -10.66
N LYS A 11 5.44 19.94 -9.44
CA LYS A 11 6.83 19.58 -9.25
C LYS A 11 7.02 18.34 -10.10
N ASN A 12 7.69 18.49 -11.24
CA ASN A 12 8.08 17.37 -12.08
C ASN A 12 8.77 16.39 -11.15
N ALA A 13 8.13 15.25 -10.90
CA ALA A 13 8.70 14.17 -10.11
C ALA A 13 10.09 13.96 -10.69
N THR A 14 11.12 14.25 -9.88
CA THR A 14 12.48 14.13 -10.35
C THR A 14 12.69 12.67 -10.64
N LEU A 15 12.68 12.30 -11.92
CA LEU A 15 13.04 10.97 -12.38
C LEU A 15 14.53 10.84 -12.11
N THR A 16 14.87 10.52 -10.86
CA THR A 16 16.19 10.05 -10.49
C THR A 16 16.37 8.73 -11.23
N ARG A 17 16.94 8.80 -12.44
CA ARG A 17 17.55 7.65 -13.10
C ARG A 17 18.68 7.19 -12.19
N SER A 18 18.35 6.32 -11.24
CA SER A 18 19.36 5.56 -10.52
C SER A 18 20.12 4.77 -11.58
N ARG A 19 21.42 5.07 -11.71
CA ARG A 19 22.31 4.34 -12.60
C ARG A 19 22.27 2.86 -12.21
N GLY A 20 21.65 2.02 -13.04
CA GLY A 20 21.94 0.59 -13.19
C GLY A 20 21.74 -0.35 -11.99
N ARG A 21 21.38 0.12 -10.79
CA ARG A 21 21.06 -0.80 -9.68
C ARG A 21 19.65 -1.32 -9.89
N MET A 22 19.55 -2.58 -10.32
CA MET A 22 18.29 -3.31 -10.17
C MET A 22 17.82 -3.14 -8.72
N PRO A 23 16.56 -2.79 -8.50
CA PRO A 23 15.99 -2.72 -7.16
C PRO A 23 16.25 -4.03 -6.45
N TYR A 24 16.60 -3.95 -5.17
CA TYR A 24 16.82 -5.15 -4.38
C TYR A 24 15.56 -6.01 -4.42
N VAL A 25 15.71 -7.25 -4.88
CA VAL A 25 14.68 -8.28 -4.81
C VAL A 25 15.19 -9.34 -3.84
N PRO A 26 14.44 -9.66 -2.77
CA PRO A 26 14.79 -10.72 -1.85
C PRO A 26 15.00 -12.06 -2.57
N LYS A 27 16.03 -12.81 -2.19
CA LYS A 27 16.32 -14.13 -2.78
C LYS A 27 15.12 -15.09 -2.68
N ALA A 28 14.39 -15.05 -1.56
CA ALA A 28 13.18 -15.84 -1.34
C ALA A 28 12.08 -15.59 -2.39
N ILE A 29 12.00 -14.38 -2.95
CA ILE A 29 11.11 -14.08 -4.08
C ILE A 29 11.67 -14.70 -5.35
N VAL A 30 12.95 -14.46 -5.66
CA VAL A 30 13.61 -14.97 -6.88
C VAL A 30 13.47 -16.48 -7.01
N ASP A 31 13.68 -17.22 -5.92
CA ASP A 31 13.66 -18.69 -5.90
C ASP A 31 12.25 -19.27 -6.08
N LYS A 32 11.20 -18.49 -5.82
CA LYS A 32 9.79 -18.92 -5.86
C LYS A 32 8.97 -18.27 -6.97
N ARG A 33 9.60 -17.49 -7.84
CA ARG A 33 8.90 -16.80 -8.94
C ARG A 33 8.19 -17.80 -9.87
N PRO A 34 6.88 -17.61 -10.12
CA PRO A 34 6.19 -18.34 -11.15
C PRO A 34 6.80 -18.12 -12.54
N LYS A 35 6.58 -19.08 -13.45
CA LYS A 35 6.91 -18.90 -14.89
C LYS A 35 5.92 -17.96 -15.59
N ASP A 36 4.75 -17.75 -14.99
CA ASP A 36 3.72 -16.87 -15.52
C ASP A 36 4.19 -15.41 -15.55
N ARG A 37 3.65 -14.65 -16.50
CA ARG A 37 4.01 -13.23 -16.67
C ARG A 37 3.39 -12.35 -15.58
N TYR A 38 2.14 -12.63 -15.24
CA TYR A 38 1.35 -11.89 -14.26
C TYR A 38 1.02 -12.79 -13.08
N TYR A 39 1.50 -12.42 -11.90
CA TYR A 39 1.35 -13.21 -10.68
C TYR A 39 1.38 -12.33 -9.46
N SER A 40 0.98 -12.91 -8.33
CA SER A 40 1.30 -12.41 -7.00
C SER A 40 2.07 -13.50 -6.24
N LEU A 41 3.06 -13.09 -5.46
CA LEU A 41 3.88 -13.96 -4.65
C LEU A 41 4.09 -13.30 -3.28
N LEU A 42 3.69 -14.00 -2.23
CA LEU A 42 3.87 -13.58 -0.84
C LEU A 42 4.70 -14.62 -0.11
N VAL A 43 5.79 -14.18 0.52
CA VAL A 43 6.68 -15.07 1.29
C VAL A 43 7.06 -14.42 2.62
N PRO A 44 7.20 -15.18 3.72
CA PRO A 44 7.76 -14.66 4.96
C PRO A 44 9.17 -14.10 4.71
N SER A 45 9.49 -12.98 5.33
CA SER A 45 10.84 -12.43 5.30
C SER A 45 11.69 -13.06 6.40
N GLU A 46 12.88 -13.51 6.02
CA GLU A 46 13.91 -14.03 6.93
C GLU A 46 14.88 -12.93 7.38
N LYS A 47 14.75 -11.71 6.82
CA LYS A 47 15.66 -10.60 7.07
C LYS A 47 14.90 -9.46 7.72
N ASP A 48 15.57 -8.78 8.66
CA ASP A 48 15.10 -7.52 9.22
C ASP A 48 15.94 -6.39 8.62
N ILE A 49 15.66 -6.05 7.35
CA ILE A 49 16.21 -4.85 6.70
C ILE A 49 15.16 -3.75 6.70
N SER A 50 15.59 -2.51 6.48
CA SER A 50 14.68 -1.37 6.42
C SER A 50 13.57 -1.62 5.38
N PRO A 51 12.28 -1.51 5.76
CA PRO A 51 11.18 -1.80 4.87
C PRO A 51 11.11 -0.77 3.75
N PHE A 52 10.79 -1.22 2.55
CA PHE A 52 10.55 -0.32 1.42
C PHE A 52 9.61 -0.94 0.39
N ILE A 53 9.08 -0.06 -0.47
CA ILE A 53 8.22 -0.43 -1.58
C ILE A 53 8.87 0.06 -2.86
N SER A 54 8.86 -0.76 -3.91
CA SER A 54 9.31 -0.35 -5.24
C SER A 54 8.24 -0.64 -6.28
N VAL A 55 7.96 0.33 -7.14
CA VAL A 55 7.10 0.15 -8.31
C VAL A 55 7.95 0.35 -9.56
N LEU A 56 8.02 -0.66 -10.41
CA LEU A 56 8.91 -0.72 -11.55
C LEU A 56 8.11 -0.96 -12.81
N HIS A 57 8.26 -0.04 -13.75
CA HIS A 57 7.63 -0.13 -15.05
C HIS A 57 8.61 -0.76 -16.06
N GLY A 58 8.39 -2.03 -16.38
CA GLY A 58 9.15 -2.76 -17.38
C GLY A 58 8.65 -2.46 -18.79
N THR A 59 9.16 -1.40 -19.43
CA THR A 59 8.72 -0.96 -20.77
C THR A 59 8.90 -2.02 -21.86
N ARG A 60 9.93 -2.87 -21.75
CA ARG A 60 10.22 -3.92 -22.76
C ARG A 60 9.29 -5.13 -22.67
N ASN A 61 8.79 -5.41 -21.48
CA ASN A 61 8.03 -6.63 -21.20
C ASN A 61 6.58 -6.32 -20.83
N ASP A 62 6.13 -5.07 -21.00
CA ASP A 62 4.79 -4.59 -20.65
C ASP A 62 4.29 -5.18 -19.31
N VAL A 63 5.09 -4.94 -18.27
CA VAL A 63 4.82 -5.39 -16.90
C VAL A 63 5.07 -4.22 -15.95
N LEU A 64 4.10 -3.96 -15.09
CA LEU A 64 4.27 -3.21 -13.86
C LEU A 64 4.56 -4.20 -12.73
N ARG A 65 5.71 -4.02 -12.06
CA ARG A 65 6.12 -4.86 -10.93
C ARG A 65 6.11 -4.04 -9.65
N ILE A 66 5.37 -4.50 -8.65
CA ILE A 66 5.27 -3.91 -7.33
C ILE A 66 5.96 -4.87 -6.35
N ASN A 67 6.95 -4.39 -5.60
CA ASN A 67 7.61 -5.17 -4.56
C ASN A 67 7.42 -4.51 -3.20
N PHE A 68 7.03 -5.29 -2.21
CA PHE A 68 7.12 -4.93 -0.80
C PHE A 68 8.27 -5.71 -0.20
N VAL A 69 9.18 -5.00 0.47
CA VAL A 69 10.34 -5.59 1.09
C VAL A 69 10.30 -5.42 2.59
N CYS A 70 10.39 -6.54 3.32
CA CYS A 70 10.42 -6.60 4.78
C CYS A 70 9.27 -5.83 5.47
N MET A 71 8.07 -5.89 4.90
CA MET A 71 6.91 -5.12 5.35
C MET A 71 6.04 -5.93 6.30
N ALA A 72 5.54 -5.29 7.36
CA ALA A 72 4.50 -5.89 8.18
C ALA A 72 3.14 -5.86 7.46
N VAL A 73 2.25 -6.81 7.78
CA VAL A 73 0.93 -6.93 7.12
C VAL A 73 0.12 -5.63 7.17
N TYR A 74 0.14 -4.91 8.30
CA TYR A 74 -0.56 -3.62 8.40
C TYR A 74 0.04 -2.53 7.50
N GLU A 75 1.35 -2.56 7.23
CA GLU A 75 2.04 -1.59 6.36
C GLU A 75 1.67 -1.84 4.90
N CYS A 76 1.53 -3.11 4.53
CA CYS A 76 1.02 -3.51 3.23
C CYS A 76 -0.40 -2.99 3.00
N TYR A 77 -1.29 -3.13 4.00
CA TYR A 77 -2.65 -2.57 3.92
C TYR A 77 -2.66 -1.05 3.81
N LEU A 78 -1.80 -0.34 4.56
CA LEU A 78 -1.69 1.12 4.44
C LEU A 78 -1.36 1.54 3.01
N TYR A 79 -0.35 0.91 2.39
CA TYR A 79 -0.03 1.20 0.99
C TYR A 79 -1.17 0.84 0.04
N ALA A 80 -1.79 -0.32 0.25
CA ALA A 80 -2.87 -0.79 -0.62
C ALA A 80 -4.11 0.10 -0.54
N PHE A 81 -4.39 0.72 0.60
CA PHE A 81 -5.44 1.74 0.75
C PHE A 81 -5.01 3.15 0.30
N GLY A 82 -3.75 3.34 -0.11
CA GLY A 82 -3.22 4.67 -0.45
C GLY A 82 -3.07 5.59 0.76
N LEU A 83 -2.90 5.03 1.96
CA LEU A 83 -2.78 5.75 3.23
C LEU A 83 -1.31 6.02 3.58
N PRO A 84 -1.02 7.14 4.28
CA PRO A 84 0.35 7.44 4.70
C PRO A 84 0.83 6.51 5.82
N SER A 85 2.14 6.36 5.98
CA SER A 85 2.74 5.46 6.99
C SER A 85 2.44 5.86 8.44
N ASN A 86 2.12 7.13 8.68
CA ASN A 86 1.71 7.66 9.98
C ASN A 86 0.19 7.56 10.23
N PHE A 87 -0.59 6.97 9.31
CA PHE A 87 -2.04 6.85 9.45
C PHE A 87 -2.40 6.10 10.74
N PRO A 88 -3.43 6.56 11.49
CA PRO A 88 -3.83 5.92 12.73
C PRO A 88 -4.23 4.45 12.51
N LYS A 89 -3.38 3.52 12.94
CA LYS A 89 -3.61 2.06 12.79
C LYS A 89 -4.96 1.59 13.36
N GLN A 90 -5.54 2.35 14.30
CA GLN A 90 -6.84 2.06 14.92
C GLN A 90 -8.01 2.23 13.94
N GLN A 91 -7.85 3.07 12.91
CA GLN A 91 -8.89 3.36 11.91
C GLN A 91 -8.89 2.34 10.75
N ILE A 92 -7.91 1.43 10.72
CA ILE A 92 -7.95 0.25 9.87
C ILE A 92 -8.69 -0.84 10.62
N ILE A 93 -9.92 -1.11 10.19
CA ILE A 93 -10.73 -2.21 10.70
C ILE A 93 -10.24 -3.46 9.98
N VAL A 94 -9.63 -4.39 10.72
CA VAL A 94 -9.25 -5.69 10.18
C VAL A 94 -9.93 -6.77 10.98
N LEU A 95 -10.76 -7.56 10.31
CA LEU A 95 -11.49 -8.70 10.87
C LEU A 95 -10.80 -9.99 10.43
N GLY A 96 -10.87 -11.06 11.22
CA GLY A 96 -10.30 -12.37 10.88
C GLY A 96 -9.83 -13.14 12.10
N GLU A 97 -9.76 -14.48 11.98
CA GLU A 97 -9.52 -15.39 13.12
C GLU A 97 -8.14 -15.21 13.78
N ASP A 98 -7.17 -14.59 13.11
CA ASP A 98 -5.80 -14.39 13.62
C ASP A 98 -5.32 -12.93 13.54
N ARG A 99 -6.23 -11.95 13.56
CA ARG A 99 -5.87 -10.53 13.43
C ARG A 99 -4.72 -10.10 14.35
N VAL A 100 -4.74 -10.54 15.60
CA VAL A 100 -3.74 -10.14 16.63
C VAL A 100 -2.33 -10.59 16.28
N LYS A 101 -2.19 -11.69 15.51
CA LYS A 101 -0.91 -12.21 15.04
C LYS A 101 -0.25 -11.28 14.02
N TYR A 102 -1.04 -10.74 13.09
CA TYR A 102 -0.51 -9.97 11.96
C TYR A 102 -0.59 -8.45 12.16
N ILE A 103 -1.50 -7.99 13.02
CA ILE A 103 -1.77 -6.57 13.26
C ILE A 103 -1.74 -6.32 14.76
N PRO A 104 -0.59 -5.89 15.31
CA PRO A 104 -0.44 -5.71 16.74
C PRO A 104 -1.37 -4.60 17.24
N CYS A 105 -2.15 -4.93 18.27
CA CYS A 105 -3.00 -3.94 18.95
C CYS A 105 -2.15 -3.16 19.98
N ARG A 106 -2.50 -1.88 20.26
CA ARG A 106 -1.72 -1.02 21.19
C ARG A 106 -1.52 -1.65 22.58
N SER A 107 -2.45 -2.48 23.03
CA SER A 107 -2.44 -3.15 24.34
C SER A 107 -2.01 -4.63 24.25
N CYS A 108 -1.77 -5.16 23.06
CA CYS A 108 -1.43 -6.56 22.84
C CYS A 108 0.08 -6.67 22.69
N TYR A 109 0.78 -7.07 23.76
CA TYR A 109 2.20 -7.40 23.72
C TYR A 109 2.50 -8.76 23.06
N TYR A 110 1.49 -9.39 22.47
CA TYR A 110 1.61 -10.66 21.76
C TYR A 110 1.73 -10.39 20.26
N GLY A 111 2.91 -10.65 19.71
CA GLY A 111 3.15 -10.64 18.28
C GLY A 111 4.59 -10.29 17.95
N GLY A 112 5.36 -11.28 17.48
CA GLY A 112 6.59 -10.97 16.75
C GLY A 112 6.23 -10.14 15.51
N LYS A 113 7.11 -9.24 15.08
CA LYS A 113 6.96 -8.59 13.77
C LYS A 113 7.08 -9.66 12.70
N HIS A 114 5.96 -10.20 12.24
CA HIS A 114 5.92 -11.03 11.05
C HIS A 114 6.11 -10.13 9.83
N LEU A 115 7.32 -10.13 9.30
CA LEU A 115 7.69 -9.40 8.10
C LEU A 115 7.49 -10.28 6.88
N TYR A 116 7.08 -9.68 5.77
CA TYR A 116 6.81 -10.36 4.53
C TYR A 116 7.48 -9.65 3.36
N GLU A 117 7.85 -10.45 2.36
CA GLU A 117 8.20 -10.01 1.03
C GLU A 117 6.99 -10.28 0.12
N TYR A 118 6.61 -9.32 -0.71
CA TYR A 118 5.53 -9.48 -1.67
C TYR A 118 5.96 -8.96 -3.03
N GLU A 119 5.65 -9.71 -4.10
CA GLU A 119 5.87 -9.28 -5.49
C GLU A 119 4.57 -9.49 -6.27
N LEU A 120 4.11 -8.42 -6.91
CA LEU A 120 2.98 -8.41 -7.82
C LEU A 120 3.46 -7.98 -9.21
N THR A 121 3.13 -8.78 -10.22
CA THR A 121 3.29 -8.41 -11.63
C THR A 121 1.94 -8.31 -12.31
N VAL A 122 1.66 -7.17 -12.92
CA VAL A 122 0.44 -6.87 -13.68
C VAL A 122 0.80 -6.23 -15.02
N PRO A 123 -0.13 -6.14 -15.99
CA PRO A 123 0.08 -5.37 -17.22
C PRO A 123 0.59 -3.95 -16.92
N ALA A 124 1.40 -3.38 -17.82
CA ALA A 124 1.99 -2.06 -17.55
C ALA A 124 0.93 -0.93 -17.57
N SER A 125 -0.19 -1.16 -18.25
CA SER A 125 -1.35 -0.27 -18.32
C SER A 125 -2.31 -0.40 -17.13
N THR A 126 -2.02 -1.25 -16.14
CA THR A 126 -2.90 -1.41 -14.97
C THR A 126 -2.92 -0.14 -14.13
N GLU A 127 -4.13 0.38 -13.89
CA GLU A 127 -4.34 1.57 -13.08
C GLU A 127 -3.99 1.34 -11.61
N ARG A 128 -3.70 2.43 -10.90
CA ARG A 128 -3.24 2.36 -9.51
C ARG A 128 -4.24 1.66 -8.60
N GLU A 129 -5.49 2.06 -8.69
CA GLU A 129 -6.58 1.59 -7.87
C GLU A 129 -6.84 0.10 -8.11
N GLU A 130 -6.62 -0.37 -9.34
CA GLU A 130 -6.80 -1.78 -9.72
C GLU A 130 -5.72 -2.66 -9.07
N TYR A 131 -4.44 -2.32 -9.19
CA TYR A 131 -3.40 -3.13 -8.56
C TYR A 131 -3.46 -3.02 -7.03
N GLN A 132 -3.87 -1.87 -6.48
CA GLN A 132 -4.07 -1.69 -5.05
C GLN A 132 -5.17 -2.61 -4.52
N GLN A 133 -6.31 -2.69 -5.22
CA GLN A 133 -7.38 -3.61 -4.86
C GLN A 133 -6.93 -5.06 -4.95
N ARG A 134 -6.11 -5.41 -5.94
CA ARG A 134 -5.53 -6.76 -6.06
C ARG A 134 -4.63 -7.11 -4.87
N ILE A 135 -3.81 -6.17 -4.41
CA ILE A 135 -3.00 -6.34 -3.19
C ILE A 135 -3.89 -6.59 -1.98
N ILE A 136 -4.97 -5.81 -1.79
CA ILE A 136 -5.92 -6.03 -0.69
C ILE A 136 -6.49 -7.45 -0.74
N ASN A 137 -6.94 -7.88 -1.92
CA ASN A 137 -7.53 -9.20 -2.10
C ASN A 137 -6.53 -10.33 -1.80
N ASP A 138 -5.29 -10.23 -2.30
CA ASP A 138 -4.25 -11.22 -2.05
C ASP A 138 -3.95 -11.36 -0.55
N PHE A 139 -3.83 -10.24 0.17
CA PHE A 139 -3.56 -10.23 1.60
C PHE A 139 -4.75 -10.75 2.41
N ASN A 140 -5.97 -10.31 2.07
CA ASN A 140 -7.20 -10.79 2.71
C ASN A 140 -7.34 -12.31 2.56
N GLN A 141 -7.11 -12.84 1.35
CA GLN A 141 -7.17 -14.28 1.10
C GLN A 141 -6.07 -15.04 1.84
N HIS A 142 -4.83 -14.56 1.78
CA HIS A 142 -3.69 -15.27 2.37
C HIS A 142 -3.74 -15.33 3.90
N PHE A 143 -4.11 -14.20 4.52
CA PHE A 143 -4.15 -14.09 5.99
C PHE A 143 -5.53 -14.39 6.58
N GLN A 144 -6.52 -14.69 5.74
CA GLN A 144 -7.93 -14.85 6.14
C GLN A 144 -8.43 -13.63 6.93
N LEU A 145 -8.10 -12.45 6.38
CA LEU A 145 -8.46 -11.16 6.95
C LEU A 145 -9.48 -10.44 6.03
N ASP A 146 -10.28 -9.57 6.62
CA ASP A 146 -11.11 -8.58 5.92
C ASP A 146 -10.70 -7.20 6.42
N ALA A 147 -9.79 -6.56 5.70
CA ALA A 147 -9.34 -5.21 5.99
C ALA A 147 -10.23 -4.18 5.28
N LYS A 148 -10.68 -3.19 6.06
CA LYS A 148 -11.44 -2.03 5.62
C LYS A 148 -10.93 -0.79 6.32
N VAL A 149 -10.99 0.33 5.64
CA VAL A 149 -10.80 1.63 6.30
C VAL A 149 -12.17 2.05 6.83
N GLU A 150 -12.24 2.42 8.10
CA GLU A 150 -13.45 3.02 8.65
C GLU A 150 -13.80 4.24 7.79
N LYS A 151 -14.98 4.25 7.16
CA LYS A 151 -15.46 5.44 6.45
C LYS A 151 -15.44 6.56 7.49
N LEU A 152 -14.61 7.59 7.26
CA LEU A 152 -14.50 8.81 8.06
C LEU A 152 -15.86 9.49 8.12
N SER A 153 -16.77 8.91 8.90
CA SER A 153 -18.11 9.39 9.13
C SER A 153 -17.97 10.41 10.22
N ILE A 154 -17.58 11.63 9.83
CA ILE A 154 -17.58 12.82 10.68
C ILE A 154 -16.64 12.66 11.89
N VAL A 155 -15.45 13.25 11.79
CA VAL A 155 -14.65 13.57 12.97
C VAL A 155 -15.59 14.22 13.98
N LYS A 156 -15.68 13.67 15.20
CA LYS A 156 -16.60 14.10 16.28
C LYS A 156 -16.42 15.55 16.74
N GLU A 157 -15.64 16.37 16.03
CA GLU A 157 -15.39 17.78 16.27
C GLU A 157 -15.30 18.64 14.99
N SER A 158 -15.65 18.09 13.81
CA SER A 158 -15.72 18.93 12.60
C SER A 158 -16.91 19.88 12.70
N ARG A 159 -16.64 21.17 12.87
CA ARG A 159 -17.66 22.23 12.85
C ARG A 159 -18.47 22.14 11.55
N PRO A 160 -19.81 22.25 11.61
CA PRO A 160 -20.62 22.26 10.41
C PRO A 160 -20.35 23.55 9.63
N ILE A 161 -19.78 23.42 8.43
CA ILE A 161 -19.75 24.51 7.46
C ILE A 161 -20.87 24.25 6.45
N GLY A 162 -21.92 25.04 6.52
CA GLY A 162 -22.90 25.20 5.45
C GLY A 162 -24.05 24.18 5.43
N LYS A 163 -25.27 24.70 5.42
CA LYS A 163 -26.49 23.96 5.07
C LYS A 163 -26.38 23.56 3.60
N HIS A 164 -26.75 22.32 3.26
CA HIS A 164 -26.63 21.67 1.94
C HIS A 164 -25.33 20.89 1.74
N GLY A 165 -25.33 19.70 2.34
CA GLY A 165 -24.26 18.72 2.20
C GLY A 165 -23.97 18.39 0.74
N LYS A 166 -22.70 18.51 0.37
CA LYS A 166 -22.02 17.73 -0.67
C LYS A 166 -20.51 17.90 -0.48
N SER A 167 -19.83 16.75 -0.49
CA SER A 167 -18.39 16.54 -0.76
C SER A 167 -17.37 17.38 0.04
N VAL A 168 -16.61 16.70 0.91
CA VAL A 168 -15.36 17.24 1.46
C VAL A 168 -14.22 16.82 0.53
N GLU A 169 -13.63 17.78 -0.17
CA GLU A 169 -12.30 17.61 -0.78
C GLU A 169 -11.24 17.79 0.31
N LEU A 170 -10.33 16.82 0.44
CA LEU A 170 -9.16 16.94 1.29
C LEU A 170 -8.11 17.78 0.54
N ILE A 171 -7.97 19.04 0.93
CA ILE A 171 -6.88 19.91 0.50
C ILE A 171 -5.66 19.63 1.40
N TRP A 172 -4.50 19.41 0.78
CA TRP A 172 -3.21 19.19 1.43
C TRP A 172 -2.36 20.47 1.36
N ASP A 173 -1.64 20.79 2.44
CA ASP A 173 -0.47 21.69 2.45
C ASP A 173 0.84 20.88 2.33
#